data_AF-A0A815H9D2-F1
#
_entry.id   AF-A0A815H9D2-F1
#
_cell.length_a   1.000
_cell.length_b   1.000
_cell.length_c   1.000
_cell.angle_alpha   90.00
_cell.angle_beta   90.00
_cell.angle_gamma   90.00
#
_symmetry.space_group_name_H-M   'P 1'
#
loop_
_entity.id
_entity.type
_entity.pdbx_description
1 polymer ?
#
loop_
_entity_poly.entity_id
_entity_poly.type
_entity_poly.pdbx_seq_one_letter_code
_entity_poly.pdbx_strand_id
1 'polypeptide(L)'
;MISYSHKDQDVCLQIHDRLVKDGYNVWLDRDCLRGPTMIGIANAIENSEHVLICMSNTYKQSVYCQSEAHYAYERGCCLIPILIESNYKPDGWLGIIVSGKIYVEFGKIDFHSAYNKLKNEISARRFDLLTRSLSRAIEKAPTRKGSKSLELFQGISESIDDLPDYITEWTHDQAILFLRYFDLDKTFLLLCPRVDGYRLLQLHEILINCNVINALA
;
A
#
# COMPACT_ATOMS: atom_id res chain seq x y z
N MET A 1 2.42 10.20 5.24
CA MET A 1 3.02 11.01 6.32
C MET A 1 3.69 10.11 7.35
N ILE A 2 4.80 10.55 7.95
CA ILE A 2 5.40 9.95 9.15
C ILE A 2 5.11 10.86 10.35
N SER A 3 4.34 10.35 11.31
CA SER A 3 4.13 10.99 12.61
C SER A 3 5.07 10.35 13.63
N TYR A 4 5.89 11.18 14.27
CA TYR A 4 6.95 10.73 15.19
C TYR A 4 7.20 11.76 16.30
N SER A 5 7.89 11.34 17.35
CA SER A 5 8.40 12.24 18.39
C SER A 5 9.77 12.75 17.98
N HIS A 6 10.07 14.04 18.19
CA HIS A 6 11.38 14.61 17.87
C HIS A 6 12.55 13.88 18.56
N LYS A 7 12.31 13.17 19.68
CA LYS A 7 13.35 12.36 20.34
C LYS A 7 13.73 11.10 19.56
N ASP A 8 12.92 10.70 18.59
CA ASP A 8 13.08 9.50 17.77
C ASP A 8 13.44 9.84 16.31
N GLN A 9 13.93 11.06 16.08
CA GLN A 9 14.18 11.63 14.75
C GLN A 9 15.13 10.78 13.92
N ASP A 10 16.20 10.23 14.51
CA ASP A 10 17.24 9.49 13.79
C ASP A 10 16.68 8.29 13.01
N VAL A 11 15.85 7.47 13.64
CA VAL A 11 15.24 6.29 12.99
C VAL A 11 14.20 6.72 11.97
N CYS A 12 13.41 7.75 12.27
CA CYS A 12 12.35 8.24 11.39
C CYS A 12 12.93 8.89 10.12
N LEU A 13 14.05 9.61 10.23
CA LEU A 13 14.80 10.14 9.09
C LEU A 13 15.36 9.02 8.21
N GLN A 14 15.91 7.96 8.81
CA GLN A 14 16.37 6.79 8.05
C GLN A 14 15.24 6.11 7.28
N ILE A 15 14.07 5.92 7.91
CA ILE A 15 12.87 5.38 7.25
C ILE A 15 12.43 6.30 6.11
N HIS A 16 12.35 7.60 6.38
CA HIS A 16 11.99 8.59 5.37
C HIS A 16 12.92 8.52 4.16
N ASP A 17 14.22 8.65 4.36
CA ASP A 17 15.19 8.75 3.27
C ASP A 17 15.20 7.47 2.44
N ARG A 18 14.97 6.32 3.08
CA ARG A 18 14.83 5.05 2.38
C ARG A 18 13.54 4.97 1.56
N LEU A 19 12.41 5.41 2.10
CA LEU A 19 11.14 5.46 1.37
C LEU A 19 11.23 6.43 0.17
N VAL A 20 11.83 7.61 0.35
CA VAL A 20 12.02 8.56 -0.77
C VAL A 20 12.93 7.97 -1.84
N LYS A 21 14.01 7.28 -1.45
CA LYS A 21 14.89 6.58 -2.40
C LYS A 21 14.17 5.48 -3.19
N ASP A 22 13.20 4.82 -2.56
CA ASP A 22 12.37 3.80 -3.19
C ASP A 22 11.16 4.41 -3.96
N GLY A 23 11.09 5.75 -4.12
CA GLY A 23 10.12 6.44 -4.98
C GLY A 23 8.84 6.91 -4.29
N TYR A 24 8.73 6.79 -2.97
CA TYR A 24 7.54 7.25 -2.24
C TYR A 24 7.57 8.76 -2.00
N ASN A 25 6.41 9.42 -2.13
CA ASN A 25 6.24 10.80 -1.65
C ASN A 25 5.99 10.80 -0.14
N VAL A 26 6.99 11.18 0.64
CA VAL A 26 6.93 11.12 2.10
C VAL A 26 6.93 12.52 2.69
N TRP A 27 5.88 12.83 3.44
CA TRP A 27 5.87 13.98 4.33
C TRP A 27 6.42 13.58 5.69
N LEU A 28 7.45 14.28 6.15
CA LEU A 28 8.02 14.21 7.49
C LEU A 28 8.29 15.65 7.92
N ASP A 29 7.85 16.00 9.12
CA ASP A 29 8.18 17.29 9.70
C ASP A 29 9.67 17.33 10.05
N ARG A 30 10.46 18.05 9.26
CA ARG A 30 11.88 18.30 9.49
C ARG A 30 12.00 19.72 10.03
N ASP A 31 12.17 19.85 11.34
CA ASP A 31 12.47 21.09 12.07
C ASP A 31 12.37 22.40 11.25
N CYS A 32 11.18 22.95 11.15
CA CYS A 32 11.10 24.40 10.93
C CYS A 32 11.39 25.06 12.28
N LEU A 33 12.19 26.12 12.32
CA LEU A 33 12.51 26.92 13.52
C LEU A 33 11.28 27.47 14.31
N ARG A 34 10.05 27.12 13.88
CA ARG A 34 8.75 27.44 14.48
C ARG A 34 7.79 26.24 14.58
N GLY A 35 8.25 25.03 14.25
CA GLY A 35 7.41 23.86 13.99
C GLY A 35 6.58 24.00 12.69
N PRO A 36 5.99 22.91 12.19
CA PRO A 36 5.05 22.94 11.09
C PRO A 36 3.79 23.66 11.55
N THR A 37 3.19 24.46 10.67
CA THR A 37 1.87 25.03 11.00
C THR A 37 0.85 23.91 11.13
N MET A 38 -0.09 24.03 12.06
CA MET A 38 -1.20 23.07 12.23
C MET A 38 -1.92 22.77 10.90
N ILE A 39 -1.99 23.77 10.01
CA ILE A 39 -2.54 23.65 8.65
C ILE A 39 -1.69 22.70 7.79
N GLY A 40 -0.35 22.78 7.88
CA GLY A 40 0.56 21.89 7.16
C GLY A 40 0.43 20.44 7.61
N ILE A 41 0.34 20.21 8.93
CA ILE A 41 0.09 18.88 9.51
C ILE A 41 -1.26 18.33 9.01
N ALA A 42 -2.32 19.13 9.13
CA ALA A 42 -3.67 18.71 8.70
C ALA A 42 -3.67 18.33 7.21
N ASN A 43 -3.09 19.18 6.35
CA ASN A 43 -2.96 18.89 4.92
C ASN A 43 -2.15 17.61 4.67
N ALA A 44 -1.07 17.38 5.41
CA ALA A 44 -0.26 16.17 5.27
C ALA A 44 -1.06 14.91 5.64
N ILE A 45 -1.86 14.96 6.70
CA ILE A 45 -2.73 13.84 7.12
C ILE A 45 -3.82 13.60 6.08
N GLU A 46 -4.53 14.64 5.65
CA GLU A 46 -5.67 14.52 4.74
C GLU A 46 -5.29 14.04 3.34
N ASN A 47 -4.09 14.38 2.86
CA ASN A 47 -3.62 13.99 1.53
C ASN A 47 -2.71 12.75 1.55
N SER A 48 -2.47 12.13 2.71
CA SER A 48 -1.67 10.91 2.80
C SER A 48 -2.51 9.67 2.56
N GLU A 49 -2.05 8.77 1.68
CA GLU A 49 -2.60 7.42 1.57
C GLU A 49 -2.40 6.63 2.87
N HIS A 50 -1.22 6.78 3.49
CA HIS A 50 -0.82 6.08 4.72
C HIS A 50 -0.21 7.05 5.71
N VAL A 51 -0.54 6.87 6.98
CA VAL A 51 0.07 7.60 8.10
C VAL A 51 0.84 6.61 8.95
N LEU A 52 2.16 6.73 8.95
CA LEU A 52 3.05 5.92 9.78
C LEU A 52 3.07 6.50 11.19
N ILE A 53 2.68 5.70 12.18
CA ILE A 53 2.65 6.09 13.60
C ILE A 53 3.88 5.50 14.28
N CYS A 54 4.93 6.29 14.46
CA CYS A 54 6.21 5.85 15.06
C CYS A 54 6.10 5.84 16.59
N MET A 55 5.72 4.69 17.14
CA MET A 55 5.41 4.47 18.54
C MET A 55 6.64 4.28 19.41
N SER A 56 6.74 5.14 20.42
CA SER A 56 7.67 5.08 21.55
C SER A 56 6.98 5.62 22.80
N ASN A 57 7.62 5.49 23.97
CA ASN A 57 7.17 6.14 25.19
C ASN A 57 7.17 7.67 25.03
N THR A 58 8.12 8.23 24.29
CA THR A 58 8.17 9.69 24.06
C THR A 58 7.07 10.17 23.12
N TYR A 59 6.72 9.37 22.11
CA TYR A 59 5.56 9.60 21.25
C TYR A 59 4.25 9.62 22.06
N LYS A 60 4.06 8.64 22.95
CA LYS A 60 2.87 8.56 23.81
C LYS A 60 2.70 9.78 24.72
N GLN A 61 3.80 10.37 25.16
CA GLN A 61 3.80 11.52 26.08
C GLN A 61 3.65 12.87 25.35
N SER A 62 3.79 12.91 24.03
CA SER A 62 3.70 14.13 23.24
C SER A 62 2.24 14.46 22.92
N VAL A 63 1.77 15.62 23.40
CA VAL A 63 0.42 16.14 23.10
C VAL A 63 0.24 16.37 21.60
N TYR A 64 1.29 16.82 20.90
CA TYR A 64 1.25 17.02 19.45
C TYR A 64 1.07 15.70 18.70
N CYS A 65 1.87 14.68 19.04
CA CYS A 65 1.75 13.34 18.44
C CYS A 65 0.39 12.71 18.75
N GLN A 66 -0.15 12.96 19.95
CA GLN A 66 -1.50 12.55 20.31
C GLN A 66 -2.54 13.22 19.42
N SER A 67 -2.50 14.55 19.26
CA SER A 67 -3.44 15.29 18.40
C SER A 67 -3.38 14.82 16.94
N GLU A 68 -2.18 14.60 16.39
CA GLU A 68 -1.99 14.07 15.03
C GLU A 68 -2.60 12.68 14.87
N ALA A 69 -2.29 11.76 15.79
CA ALA A 69 -2.81 10.39 15.74
C ALA A 69 -4.34 10.36 15.87
N HIS A 70 -4.91 11.17 16.75
CA HIS A 70 -6.36 11.30 16.89
C HIS A 70 -7.00 11.84 15.63
N TYR A 71 -6.45 12.92 15.06
CA TYR A 71 -6.99 13.50 13.83
C TYR A 71 -6.91 12.51 12.66
N ALA A 72 -5.78 11.83 12.47
CA ALA A 72 -5.64 10.80 11.45
C ALA A 72 -6.61 9.63 11.66
N TYR A 73 -6.86 9.23 12.91
CA TYR A 73 -7.85 8.21 13.26
C TYR A 73 -9.28 8.66 12.92
N GLU A 74 -9.68 9.87 13.30
CA GLU A 74 -11.01 10.43 13.02
C GLU A 74 -11.29 10.60 11.53
N ARG A 75 -10.26 10.94 10.74
CA ARG A 75 -10.36 11.03 9.27
C ARG A 75 -10.42 9.66 8.59
N GLY A 76 -10.24 8.57 9.33
CA GLY A 76 -10.22 7.21 8.79
C GLY A 76 -8.99 6.93 7.92
N CYS A 77 -7.88 7.64 8.16
CA CYS A 77 -6.63 7.42 7.44
C CYS A 77 -6.10 6.00 7.66
N CYS A 78 -5.34 5.49 6.69
CA CYS A 78 -4.70 4.19 6.83
C CYS A 78 -3.49 4.27 7.77
N LEU A 79 -3.69 3.99 9.06
CA LEU A 79 -2.65 4.10 10.09
C LEU A 79 -1.77 2.85 10.13
N ILE A 80 -0.48 2.94 9.82
CA ILE A 80 0.49 1.85 9.99
C ILE A 80 1.28 2.08 11.28
N PRO A 81 1.08 1.27 12.34
CA PRO A 81 1.86 1.38 13.56
C PRO A 81 3.28 0.86 13.35
N ILE A 82 4.26 1.67 13.72
CA ILE A 82 5.69 1.34 13.67
C ILE A 82 6.24 1.37 15.09
N LEU A 83 6.80 0.26 15.57
CA LEU A 83 7.41 0.18 16.88
C LEU A 83 8.90 0.45 16.78
N ILE A 84 9.31 1.65 17.21
CA ILE A 84 10.69 2.12 17.14
C ILE A 84 11.45 1.87 18.45
N GLU A 85 10.79 1.96 19.59
CA GLU A 85 11.38 1.70 20.91
C GLU A 85 11.24 0.21 21.28
N SER A 86 12.37 -0.45 21.55
CA SER A 86 12.38 -1.86 21.94
C SER A 86 11.62 -2.09 23.25
N ASN A 87 10.81 -3.16 23.29
CA ASN A 87 9.96 -3.54 24.43
C ASN A 87 8.85 -2.54 24.81
N TYR A 88 8.67 -1.47 24.05
CA TYR A 88 7.51 -0.61 24.20
C TYR A 88 6.22 -1.39 23.90
N LYS A 89 5.15 -1.10 24.64
CA LYS A 89 3.81 -1.63 24.37
C LYS A 89 2.82 -0.48 24.41
N PRO A 90 2.09 -0.21 23.31
CA PRO A 90 1.11 0.86 23.30
C PRO A 90 -0.05 0.53 24.24
N ASP A 91 -0.44 1.51 25.03
CA ASP A 91 -1.50 1.44 26.03
C ASP A 91 -2.28 2.78 26.08
N GLY A 92 -3.36 2.84 26.86
CA GLY A 92 -4.21 4.03 26.97
C GLY A 92 -4.73 4.49 25.61
N TRP A 93 -4.64 5.80 25.35
CA TRP A 93 -5.13 6.41 24.11
C TRP A 93 -4.46 5.82 22.85
N LEU A 94 -3.15 5.57 22.90
CA LEU A 94 -2.42 5.06 21.74
C LEU A 94 -2.83 3.62 21.45
N GLY A 95 -2.93 2.79 22.50
CA GLY A 95 -3.40 1.42 22.38
C GLY A 95 -4.79 1.31 21.73
N ILE A 96 -5.72 2.22 22.03
CA ILE A 96 -7.03 2.28 21.38
C ILE A 96 -6.89 2.55 19.87
N ILE A 97 -6.09 3.55 19.50
CA ILE A 97 -5.89 3.95 18.09
C ILE A 97 -5.26 2.82 17.27
N VAL A 98 -4.25 2.14 17.82
CA VAL A 98 -3.50 1.10 17.10
C VAL A 98 -4.07 -0.31 17.26
N SER A 99 -5.11 -0.48 18.09
CA SER A 99 -5.76 -1.77 18.30
C SER A 99 -6.19 -2.44 16.98
N GLY A 100 -5.98 -3.75 16.91
CA GLY A 100 -6.32 -4.59 15.75
C GLY A 100 -5.43 -4.40 14.52
N LYS A 101 -4.34 -3.63 14.61
CA LYS A 101 -3.41 -3.39 13.49
C LYS A 101 -2.13 -4.20 13.65
N ILE A 102 -1.52 -4.57 12.53
CA ILE A 102 -0.21 -5.23 12.48
C ILE A 102 0.88 -4.18 12.70
N TYR A 103 1.86 -4.51 13.56
CA TYR A 103 2.96 -3.59 13.89
C TYR A 103 4.21 -3.97 13.11
N VAL A 104 4.93 -2.96 12.62
CA VAL A 104 6.28 -3.14 12.06
C VAL A 104 7.30 -2.74 13.12
N GLU A 105 8.14 -3.67 13.54
CA GLU A 105 9.11 -3.44 14.62
C GLU A 105 10.51 -3.17 14.07
N PHE A 106 11.05 -1.98 14.35
CA PHE A 106 12.43 -1.59 14.02
C PHE A 106 13.41 -1.86 15.17
N GLY A 107 12.92 -2.04 16.41
CA GLY A 107 13.76 -2.23 17.60
C GLY A 107 14.19 -3.67 17.91
N LYS A 108 13.73 -4.68 17.14
CA LYS A 108 14.04 -6.11 17.39
C LYS A 108 14.88 -6.79 16.31
N ILE A 109 14.83 -6.29 15.09
CA ILE A 109 15.49 -6.88 13.92
C ILE A 109 16.35 -5.81 13.25
N ASP A 110 17.21 -6.23 12.31
CA ASP A 110 17.99 -5.27 11.54
C ASP A 110 17.07 -4.34 10.72
N PHE A 111 17.56 -3.11 10.50
CA PHE A 111 16.80 -2.06 9.83
C PHE A 111 16.31 -2.49 8.44
N HIS A 112 17.12 -3.22 7.68
CA HIS A 112 16.77 -3.61 6.31
C HIS A 112 15.59 -4.59 6.30
N SER A 113 15.61 -5.59 7.19
CA SER A 113 14.50 -6.53 7.37
C SER A 113 13.22 -5.83 7.86
N ALA A 114 13.32 -4.92 8.83
CA ALA A 114 12.18 -4.14 9.31
C ALA A 114 11.59 -3.27 8.19
N TYR A 115 12.45 -2.63 7.41
CA TYR A 115 12.06 -1.80 6.29
C TYR A 115 11.37 -2.61 5.17
N ASN A 116 11.84 -3.81 4.86
CA ASN A 116 11.15 -4.68 3.90
C ASN A 116 9.75 -5.09 4.40
N LYS A 117 9.59 -5.36 5.69
CA LYS A 117 8.25 -5.59 6.28
C LYS A 117 7.36 -4.36 6.17
N LEU A 118 7.89 -3.15 6.40
CA LEU A 118 7.16 -1.90 6.19
C LEU A 118 6.65 -1.77 4.75
N LYS A 119 7.50 -2.04 3.75
CA LYS A 119 7.09 -1.99 2.34
C LYS A 119 5.97 -2.98 2.01
N ASN A 120 6.10 -4.21 2.50
CA ASN A 120 5.08 -5.23 2.30
C ASN A 120 3.74 -4.79 2.90
N GLU A 121 3.77 -4.20 4.09
CA GLU A 121 2.57 -3.67 4.75
C GLU A 121 1.95 -2.50 3.96
N ILE A 122 2.75 -1.55 3.47
CA ILE A 122 2.27 -0.44 2.63
C ILE A 122 1.59 -0.98 1.37
N SER A 123 2.22 -1.94 0.70
CA SER A 123 1.71 -2.56 -0.53
C SER A 123 0.42 -3.34 -0.29
N ALA A 124 0.37 -4.18 0.74
CA ALA A 124 -0.81 -4.97 1.09
C ALA A 124 -2.04 -4.08 1.34
N ARG A 125 -1.85 -2.97 2.06
CA ARG A 125 -2.96 -2.04 2.34
C ARG A 125 -3.41 -1.25 1.12
N ARG A 126 -2.49 -0.90 0.23
CA ARG A 126 -2.82 -0.27 -1.05
C ARG A 126 -3.68 -1.21 -1.90
N PHE A 127 -3.32 -2.50 -1.94
CA PHE A 127 -4.10 -3.53 -2.64
C PHE A 127 -5.51 -3.68 -2.09
N ASP A 128 -5.67 -3.73 -0.76
CA ASP A 128 -6.98 -3.79 -0.11
C ASP A 128 -7.86 -2.58 -0.42
N LEU A 129 -7.29 -1.37 -0.40
CA LEU A 129 -7.99 -0.13 -0.72
C LEU A 129 -8.48 -0.09 -2.16
N LEU A 130 -7.62 -0.51 -3.11
CA LEU A 130 -7.96 -0.60 -4.52
C LEU A 130 -9.07 -1.64 -4.74
N THR A 131 -8.94 -2.82 -4.15
CA THR A 131 -9.92 -3.90 -4.27
C THR A 131 -11.30 -3.47 -3.77
N ARG A 132 -11.38 -2.86 -2.59
CA ARG A 132 -12.66 -2.35 -2.04
C ARG A 132 -13.29 -1.27 -2.91
N SER A 133 -12.45 -0.38 -3.46
CA SER A 133 -12.93 0.70 -4.34
C SER A 133 -13.49 0.13 -5.65
N LEU A 134 -12.80 -0.86 -6.22
CA LEU A 134 -13.24 -1.58 -7.41
C LEU A 134 -14.54 -2.36 -7.16
N SER A 135 -14.66 -3.11 -6.05
CA SER A 135 -15.89 -3.84 -5.71
C SER A 135 -17.09 -2.89 -5.63
N ARG A 136 -16.95 -1.73 -4.98
CA ARG A 136 -18.02 -0.72 -4.91
C ARG A 136 -18.37 -0.13 -6.27
N ALA A 137 -17.39 0.06 -7.15
CA ALA A 137 -17.63 0.55 -8.50
C ALA A 137 -18.39 -0.49 -9.35
N ILE A 138 -18.06 -1.78 -9.19
CA ILE A 138 -18.74 -2.89 -9.87
C ILE A 138 -20.18 -3.02 -9.39
N GLU A 139 -20.45 -2.96 -8.08
CA GLU A 139 -21.81 -3.01 -7.53
C GLU A 139 -22.70 -1.87 -8.04
N LYS A 140 -22.11 -0.68 -8.27
CA LYS A 140 -22.82 0.49 -8.79
C LYS A 140 -22.94 0.50 -10.31
N ALA A 141 -22.21 -0.35 -11.03
CA ALA A 141 -22.28 -0.41 -12.47
C ALA A 141 -23.65 -0.97 -12.91
N PRO A 142 -24.32 -0.38 -13.92
CA PRO A 142 -25.60 -0.88 -14.40
C PRO A 142 -25.44 -2.33 -14.85
N THR A 143 -26.19 -3.23 -14.21
CA THR A 143 -26.19 -4.65 -14.55
C THR A 143 -26.70 -4.83 -15.97
N ARG A 144 -25.79 -5.07 -16.92
CA ARG A 144 -26.18 -5.71 -18.18
C ARG A 144 -26.66 -7.11 -17.80
N LYS A 145 -27.98 -7.34 -17.88
CA LYS A 145 -28.59 -8.68 -17.81
C LYS A 145 -27.83 -9.59 -18.79
N GLY A 146 -26.96 -10.46 -18.27
CA GLY A 146 -26.18 -11.39 -19.09
C GLY A 146 -24.85 -11.89 -18.52
N SER A 147 -24.28 -11.28 -17.48
CA SER A 147 -22.96 -11.72 -16.98
C SER A 147 -23.08 -12.82 -15.91
N LYS A 148 -23.21 -14.07 -16.35
CA LYS A 148 -22.74 -15.24 -15.56
C LYS A 148 -21.21 -15.20 -15.59
N SER A 149 -20.56 -14.58 -14.61
CA SER A 149 -19.09 -14.47 -14.62
C SER A 149 -18.43 -14.68 -13.26
N LEU A 150 -19.03 -15.46 -12.37
CA LEU A 150 -18.38 -15.85 -11.11
C LEU A 150 -18.37 -17.36 -10.82
N GLU A 151 -18.91 -18.19 -11.73
CA GLU A 151 -18.84 -19.66 -11.64
C GLU A 151 -18.40 -20.26 -12.98
N LEU A 152 -17.13 -20.06 -13.30
CA LEU A 152 -16.31 -20.79 -14.26
C LEU A 152 -14.92 -20.27 -13.86
N PHE A 153 -13.99 -21.04 -13.31
CA PHE A 153 -13.08 -21.90 -14.06
C PHE A 153 -12.30 -22.73 -13.02
N GLN A 154 -12.92 -23.79 -12.49
CA GLN A 154 -12.19 -24.93 -11.93
C GLN A 154 -11.87 -25.85 -13.11
N GLY A 155 -10.66 -25.74 -13.68
CA GLY A 155 -10.23 -26.68 -14.73
C GLY A 155 -9.31 -26.15 -15.81
N ILE A 156 -8.36 -25.26 -15.51
CA ILE A 156 -7.26 -25.00 -16.45
C ILE A 156 -6.14 -25.97 -16.07
N SER A 157 -5.89 -27.00 -16.89
CA SER A 157 -4.87 -28.04 -16.65
C SER A 157 -3.58 -27.83 -17.44
N GLU A 158 -3.40 -26.66 -18.07
CA GLU A 158 -2.20 -26.35 -18.84
C GLU A 158 -1.07 -25.91 -17.89
N SER A 159 0.18 -26.32 -18.17
CA SER A 159 1.36 -25.82 -17.45
C SER A 159 1.77 -24.47 -18.02
N ILE A 160 2.43 -23.62 -17.22
CA ILE A 160 3.01 -22.37 -17.74
C ILE A 160 4.14 -22.65 -18.75
N ASP A 161 4.76 -23.82 -18.65
CA ASP A 161 5.82 -24.27 -19.57
C ASP A 161 5.28 -24.62 -20.96
N ASP A 162 3.96 -24.77 -21.12
CA ASP A 162 3.29 -25.12 -22.38
C ASP A 162 2.71 -23.90 -23.12
N LEU A 163 3.03 -22.68 -22.66
CA LEU A 163 2.56 -21.45 -23.30
C LEU A 163 3.23 -21.22 -24.66
N PRO A 164 2.51 -20.71 -25.68
CA PRO A 164 3.11 -20.33 -26.95
C PRO A 164 4.23 -19.29 -26.78
N ASP A 165 5.25 -19.35 -27.64
CA ASP A 165 6.40 -18.43 -27.57
C ASP A 165 6.01 -16.96 -27.77
N TYR A 166 5.02 -16.71 -28.64
CA TYR A 166 4.55 -15.37 -28.95
C TYR A 166 3.33 -15.02 -28.12
N ILE A 167 3.45 -13.98 -27.28
CA ILE A 167 2.36 -13.53 -26.42
C ILE A 167 1.09 -13.23 -27.23
N THR A 168 1.20 -12.74 -28.47
CA THR A 168 0.04 -12.45 -29.34
C THR A 168 -0.80 -13.68 -29.70
N GLU A 169 -0.25 -14.88 -29.58
CA GLU A 169 -0.94 -16.15 -29.84
C GLU A 169 -1.69 -16.67 -28.61
N TRP A 170 -1.49 -16.07 -27.44
CA TRP A 170 -2.10 -16.54 -26.21
C TRP A 170 -3.60 -16.35 -26.21
N THR A 171 -4.30 -17.44 -25.89
CA THR A 171 -5.74 -17.44 -25.68
C THR A 171 -6.12 -16.78 -24.35
N HIS A 172 -7.42 -16.65 -24.12
CA HIS A 172 -7.94 -16.11 -22.86
C HIS A 172 -7.49 -16.91 -21.63
N ASP A 173 -7.56 -18.23 -21.71
CA ASP A 173 -7.24 -19.11 -20.59
C ASP A 173 -5.73 -19.13 -20.31
N GLN A 174 -4.91 -19.08 -21.36
CA GLN A 174 -3.45 -18.97 -21.27
C GLN A 174 -3.01 -17.63 -20.67
N ALA A 175 -3.65 -16.53 -21.08
CA ALA A 175 -3.42 -15.22 -20.47
C ALA A 175 -3.82 -15.20 -18.98
N ILE A 176 -4.94 -15.84 -18.62
CA ILE A 176 -5.33 -16.02 -17.21
C ILE A 176 -4.29 -16.84 -16.45
N LEU A 177 -3.79 -17.93 -17.05
CA LEU A 177 -2.80 -18.79 -16.43
C LEU A 177 -1.51 -18.03 -16.11
N PHE A 178 -1.01 -17.24 -17.07
CA PHE A 178 0.11 -16.34 -16.84
C PHE A 178 -0.18 -15.35 -15.70
N LEU A 179 -1.33 -14.66 -15.73
CA LEU A 179 -1.69 -13.69 -14.70
C LEU A 179 -1.78 -14.34 -13.31
N ARG A 180 -2.28 -15.58 -13.21
CA ARG A 180 -2.32 -16.35 -11.96
C ARG A 180 -0.94 -16.69 -11.45
N TYR A 181 -0.03 -17.10 -12.34
CA TYR A 181 1.33 -17.46 -11.96
C TYR A 181 2.08 -16.29 -11.31
N PHE A 182 1.80 -15.06 -11.73
CA PHE A 182 2.36 -13.84 -11.14
C PHE A 182 1.46 -13.20 -10.07
N ASP A 183 0.41 -13.88 -9.60
CA ASP A 183 -0.57 -13.37 -8.62
C ASP A 183 -1.26 -12.04 -9.03
N LEU A 184 -1.42 -11.79 -10.34
CA LEU A 184 -2.03 -10.60 -10.92
C LEU A 184 -3.51 -10.79 -11.31
N ASP A 185 -3.99 -12.03 -11.36
CA ASP A 185 -5.31 -12.38 -11.90
C ASP A 185 -6.47 -11.71 -11.16
N LYS A 186 -6.41 -11.64 -9.83
CA LYS A 186 -7.49 -11.09 -8.99
C LYS A 186 -7.84 -9.65 -9.35
N THR A 187 -6.85 -8.78 -9.52
CA THR A 187 -7.11 -7.37 -9.85
C THR A 187 -7.31 -7.19 -11.35
N PHE A 188 -6.54 -7.91 -12.16
CA PHE A 188 -6.55 -7.76 -13.60
C PHE A 188 -7.90 -8.18 -14.21
N LEU A 189 -8.43 -9.34 -13.81
CA LEU A 189 -9.68 -9.88 -14.37
C LEU A 189 -10.91 -9.10 -13.91
N LEU A 190 -10.81 -8.34 -12.81
CA LEU A 190 -11.85 -7.40 -12.41
C LEU A 190 -11.94 -6.20 -13.39
N LEU A 191 -10.79 -5.71 -13.85
CA LEU A 191 -10.73 -4.58 -14.80
C LEU A 191 -10.97 -5.03 -16.23
N CYS A 192 -10.46 -6.19 -16.61
CA CYS A 192 -10.49 -6.74 -17.95
C CYS A 192 -10.97 -8.21 -17.91
N PRO A 193 -12.29 -8.45 -17.87
CA PRO A 193 -12.85 -9.81 -17.79
C PRO A 193 -12.54 -10.67 -19.01
N ARG A 194 -12.22 -10.04 -20.15
CA ARG A 194 -11.73 -10.71 -21.36
C ARG A 194 -10.32 -10.22 -21.64
N VAL A 195 -9.36 -11.00 -21.21
CA VAL A 195 -7.94 -10.80 -21.52
C VAL A 195 -7.49 -11.84 -22.53
N ASP A 196 -6.58 -11.48 -23.41
CA ASP A 196 -5.87 -12.38 -24.31
C ASP A 196 -4.46 -11.82 -24.48
N GLY A 197 -3.61 -12.57 -25.16
CA GLY A 197 -2.25 -12.18 -25.43
C GLY A 197 -2.08 -10.78 -26.06
N TYR A 198 -2.92 -10.49 -27.04
CA TYR A 198 -2.90 -9.22 -27.75
C TYR A 198 -3.28 -8.04 -26.84
N ARG A 199 -4.29 -8.19 -25.98
CA ARG A 199 -4.66 -7.15 -25.01
C ARG A 199 -3.58 -6.92 -23.95
N LEU A 200 -2.89 -7.97 -23.51
CA LEU A 200 -1.73 -7.82 -22.61
C LEU A 200 -0.62 -7.01 -23.26
N LEU A 201 -0.34 -7.27 -24.54
CA LEU A 201 0.63 -6.50 -25.31
C LEU A 201 0.22 -5.03 -25.45
N GLN A 202 -1.05 -4.76 -25.79
CA GLN A 202 -1.56 -3.38 -25.85
C GLN A 202 -1.46 -2.65 -24.52
N LEU A 203 -1.73 -3.33 -23.40
CA LEU A 203 -1.55 -2.74 -22.09
C LEU A 203 -0.09 -2.41 -21.81
N HIS A 204 0.84 -3.30 -22.17
CA HIS A 204 2.27 -3.05 -22.06
C HIS A 204 2.70 -1.81 -22.85
N GLU A 205 2.24 -1.67 -24.09
CA GLU A 205 2.49 -0.47 -24.90
C GLU A 205 1.95 0.80 -24.26
N ILE A 206 0.74 0.76 -23.69
CA ILE A 206 0.16 1.89 -22.95
C ILE A 206 1.03 2.23 -21.74
N LEU A 207 1.49 1.23 -20.97
CA LEU A 207 2.32 1.45 -19.79
C LEU A 207 3.70 2.02 -20.13
N ILE A 208 4.29 1.64 -21.28
CA ILE A 208 5.51 2.25 -21.82
C ILE A 208 5.24 3.71 -22.20
N ASN A 209 4.19 3.96 -23.00
CA ASN A 209 3.87 5.28 -23.53
C ASN A 209 3.44 6.27 -22.43
N CYS A 210 2.85 5.77 -21.33
CA CYS A 210 2.49 6.56 -20.16
C CYS A 210 3.64 6.76 -19.16
N ASN A 211 4.88 6.35 -19.48
CA ASN A 211 6.06 6.46 -18.60
C ASN A 211 5.91 5.76 -17.24
N VAL A 212 5.00 4.78 -17.13
CA VAL A 212 4.78 4.04 -15.87
C VAL A 212 5.90 3.03 -15.62
N ILE A 213 6.50 2.49 -16.68
CA ILE A 213 7.57 1.47 -16.58
C ILE A 213 8.95 2.09 -16.36
N ASN A 214 9.21 3.30 -16.87
CA ASN A 214 10.49 4.00 -16.69
C ASN A 214 10.72 4.52 -15.25
N ALA A 215 9.73 4.42 -14.37
CA ALA A 215 9.87 4.76 -12.95
C ALA A 215 10.25 3.56 -12.07
N LEU A 216 10.34 2.34 -12.63
CA LEU A 216 10.61 1.09 -11.92
C LEU A 216 11.91 0.39 -12.36
N ALA A 217 12.69 1.00 -13.27
CA ALA A 217 14.03 0.57 -13.66
C ALA A 217 15.08 1.51 -13.06
#